data_AF-A0A3A6VMN6-F1
#
_entry.id   AF-A0A3A6VMN6-F1
#
_cell.length_a   1.000
_cell.length_b   1.000
_cell.length_c   1.000
_cell.angle_alpha   90.00
_cell.angle_beta   90.00
_cell.angle_gamma   90.00
#
_symmetry.space_group_name_H-M   'P 1'
#
loop_
_entity.id
_entity.type
_entity.pdbx_description
1 polymer ?
#
loop_
_entity_poly.entity_id
_entity_poly.type
_entity_poly.pdbx_seq_one_letter_code
_entity_poly.pdbx_strand_id
1 'polypeptide(L)'
;MANIKSAIKRARQNVKLRQHNASARSMYRTYIKNVLKAVESGDQEAARAAYTKAQPVIDKAANKGLIHKNKAARIKGRLVARLKAMAA
;
A
#
# COMPACT_ATOMS: atom_id res chain seq x y z
N MET A 1 -1.38 -17.32 -27.64
CA MET A 1 -2.16 -18.50 -27.23
C MET A 1 -1.26 -19.39 -26.38
N ALA A 2 -1.74 -19.91 -25.24
CA ALA A 2 -0.94 -20.80 -24.41
C ALA A 2 -1.07 -22.22 -24.96
N ASN A 3 -0.10 -22.66 -25.76
CA ASN A 3 -0.22 -23.93 -26.50
C ASN A 3 0.25 -25.16 -25.70
N ILE A 4 0.97 -24.94 -24.59
CA ILE A 4 1.46 -26.00 -23.71
C ILE A 4 0.53 -26.11 -22.49
N LYS A 5 0.21 -27.34 -22.04
CA LYS A 5 -0.66 -27.59 -20.87
C LYS A 5 -0.22 -26.81 -19.62
N SER A 6 1.09 -26.72 -19.38
CA SER A 6 1.67 -25.94 -18.28
C SER A 6 1.38 -24.43 -18.42
N ALA A 7 1.47 -23.88 -19.63
CA ALA A 7 1.17 -22.48 -19.92
C ALA A 7 -0.32 -22.16 -19.72
N ILE A 8 -1.23 -23.05 -20.14
CA ILE A 8 -2.68 -22.89 -19.90
C ILE A 8 -2.98 -22.88 -18.39
N LYS A 9 -2.32 -23.74 -17.61
CA LYS A 9 -2.42 -23.74 -16.14
C LYS A 9 -1.91 -22.41 -15.55
N ARG A 10 -0.75 -21.92 -15.99
CA ARG A 10 -0.19 -20.64 -15.52
C ARG A 10 -1.10 -19.46 -15.87
N ALA A 11 -1.69 -19.43 -17.06
CA ALA A 11 -2.64 -18.39 -17.46
C ALA A 11 -3.84 -18.32 -16.49
N ARG A 12 -4.44 -19.47 -16.14
CA ARG A 12 -5.54 -19.54 -15.17
C ARG A 12 -5.14 -19.09 -13.76
N GLN A 13 -3.96 -19.49 -13.29
CA GLN A 13 -3.43 -19.08 -11.98
C GLN A 13 -3.16 -17.57 -11.93
N ASN A 14 -2.61 -17.00 -12.99
CA ASN A 14 -2.28 -15.58 -13.06
C ASN A 14 -3.51 -14.69 -12.93
N VAL A 15 -4.67 -15.07 -13.49
CA VAL A 15 -5.91 -14.31 -13.32
C VAL A 15 -6.32 -14.22 -11.85
N LYS A 16 -6.30 -15.34 -11.13
CA LYS A 16 -6.64 -15.39 -9.69
C LYS A 16 -5.68 -14.56 -8.85
N LEU A 17 -4.37 -14.73 -9.09
CA LEU A 17 -3.33 -13.97 -8.39
C LEU A 17 -3.42 -12.46 -8.68
N ARG A 18 -3.72 -12.07 -9.93
CA ARG A 18 -3.90 -10.68 -10.33
C ARG A 18 -5.08 -10.04 -9.59
N GLN A 19 -6.22 -10.71 -9.52
CA GLN A 19 -7.41 -10.21 -8.81
C GLN A 19 -7.12 -9.98 -7.33
N HIS A 20 -6.53 -10.97 -6.65
CA HIS A 20 -6.14 -10.87 -5.24
C HIS A 20 -5.11 -9.74 -5.00
N ASN A 21 -4.10 -9.63 -5.86
CA ASN A 21 -3.07 -8.59 -5.70
C ASN A 21 -3.61 -7.19 -6.01
N ALA A 22 -4.61 -7.08 -6.88
CA ALA A 22 -5.28 -5.81 -7.17
C ALA A 22 -6.04 -5.28 -5.95
N SER A 23 -6.79 -6.13 -5.24
CA SER A 23 -7.51 -5.72 -4.03
C SER A 23 -6.56 -5.31 -2.91
N ALA A 24 -5.52 -6.11 -2.65
CA ALA A 24 -4.49 -5.77 -1.66
C ALA A 24 -3.74 -4.46 -2.00
N ARG A 25 -3.49 -4.22 -3.29
CA ARG A 25 -2.86 -2.98 -3.77
C ARG A 25 -3.78 -1.77 -3.60
N SER A 26 -5.07 -1.94 -3.85
CA SER A 26 -6.07 -0.90 -3.62
C SER A 26 -6.13 -0.54 -2.13
N MET A 27 -6.22 -1.56 -1.27
CA MET A 27 -6.31 -1.39 0.19
C MET A 27 -5.19 -0.50 0.73
N TYR A 28 -3.91 -0.86 0.54
CA TYR A 28 -2.83 -0.05 1.11
C TYR A 28 -2.79 1.38 0.54
N ARG A 29 -3.17 1.56 -0.73
CA ARG A 29 -3.25 2.90 -1.36
C ARG A 29 -4.35 3.74 -0.73
N THR A 30 -5.49 3.15 -0.37
CA THR A 30 -6.56 3.84 0.34
C THR A 30 -6.08 4.32 1.72
N TYR A 31 -5.38 3.48 2.48
CA TYR A 31 -4.80 3.91 3.76
C TYR A 31 -3.84 5.09 3.59
N ILE A 32 -2.96 5.04 2.58
CA ILE A 32 -2.07 6.18 2.27
C ILE A 32 -2.89 7.44 1.97
N LYS A 33 -3.91 7.34 1.10
CA LYS A 33 -4.78 8.48 0.76
C LYS A 33 -5.48 9.05 2.00
N ASN A 34 -5.93 8.21 2.92
CA ASN A 34 -6.60 8.66 4.14
C ASN A 34 -5.65 9.49 5.03
N VAL A 35 -4.37 9.07 5.15
CA VAL A 35 -3.36 9.89 5.86
C VAL A 35 -3.18 11.23 5.15
N LEU A 36 -3.07 11.23 3.81
CA LEU A 36 -2.88 12.46 3.05
C LEU A 36 -4.07 13.43 3.20
N LYS A 37 -5.30 12.91 3.18
CA LYS A 37 -6.50 13.72 3.42
C LYS A 37 -6.52 14.32 4.82
N ALA A 38 -6.15 13.54 5.84
CA ALA A 38 -6.09 14.04 7.22
C ALA A 38 -5.00 15.11 7.41
N VAL A 39 -3.88 14.98 6.68
CA VAL A 39 -2.84 16.02 6.63
C VAL A 39 -3.36 17.29 5.95
N GLU A 40 -4.07 17.15 4.83
CA GLU A 40 -4.67 18.28 4.10
C GLU A 40 -5.77 19.00 4.89
N SER A 41 -6.50 18.28 5.76
CA SER A 41 -7.52 18.88 6.62
C SER A 41 -6.97 19.61 7.85
N GLY A 42 -5.65 19.55 8.11
CA GLY A 42 -5.01 20.29 9.20
C GLY A 42 -5.16 19.67 10.60
N ASP A 43 -5.84 18.53 10.74
CA ASP A 43 -6.03 17.87 12.03
C ASP A 43 -4.85 16.93 12.33
N GLN A 44 -4.00 17.36 13.25
CA GLN A 44 -2.77 16.65 13.60
C GLN A 44 -3.03 15.33 14.35
N GLU A 45 -4.05 15.27 15.19
CA GLU A 45 -4.38 14.05 15.93
C GLU A 45 -4.97 12.99 15.00
N ALA A 46 -5.92 13.40 14.15
CA ALA A 46 -6.49 12.51 13.15
C ALA A 46 -5.43 12.00 12.16
N ALA A 47 -4.48 12.85 11.75
CA ALA A 47 -3.40 12.46 10.86
C ALA A 47 -2.44 11.43 11.51
N ARG A 48 -2.11 11.61 12.80
CA ARG A 48 -1.31 10.63 13.56
C ARG A 48 -2.05 9.30 13.72
N ALA A 49 -3.34 9.33 14.08
CA ALA A 49 -4.16 8.13 14.22
C ALA A 49 -4.31 7.37 12.89
N ALA A 50 -4.49 8.09 11.77
CA ALA A 50 -4.55 7.51 10.44
C ALA A 50 -3.22 6.88 10.05
N TYR A 51 -2.09 7.51 10.38
CA TYR A 51 -0.75 6.98 10.10
C TYR A 51 -0.47 5.69 10.86
N THR A 52 -0.80 5.62 12.15
CA THR A 52 -0.65 4.40 12.97
C THR A 52 -1.40 3.22 12.37
N LYS A 53 -2.59 3.45 11.79
CA LYS A 53 -3.35 2.42 11.07
C LYS A 53 -2.73 2.06 9.72
N ALA A 54 -2.16 3.03 9.00
CA ALA A 54 -1.57 2.82 7.68
C ALA A 54 -0.22 2.07 7.72
N GLN A 55 0.60 2.31 8.75
CA GLN A 55 1.93 1.74 8.90
C GLN A 55 1.96 0.19 8.80
N PRO A 56 1.20 -0.58 9.61
CA PRO A 56 1.23 -2.04 9.54
C PRO A 56 0.71 -2.57 8.20
N VAL A 57 -0.20 -1.86 7.53
CA VAL A 57 -0.73 -2.26 6.22
C VAL A 57 0.35 -2.13 5.14
N ILE A 58 1.13 -1.05 5.16
CA ILE A 58 2.23 -0.82 4.22
C ILE A 58 3.32 -1.89 4.41
N ASP A 59 3.68 -2.18 5.66
CA ASP A 59 4.71 -3.18 5.96
C ASP A 59 4.25 -4.61 5.63
N LYS A 60 2.97 -4.93 5.87
CA LYS A 60 2.37 -6.20 5.43
C LYS A 60 2.38 -6.35 3.91
N ALA A 61 2.17 -5.28 3.16
CA ALA A 61 2.27 -5.29 1.70
C ALA A 61 3.71 -5.57 1.22
N ALA A 62 4.71 -5.07 1.93
CA ALA A 62 6.11 -5.36 1.65
C ALA A 62 6.48 -6.81 2.00
N ASN A 63 6.05 -7.29 3.16
CA ASN A 63 6.32 -8.67 3.62
C ASN A 63 5.71 -9.72 2.69
N LYS A 64 4.52 -9.45 2.14
CA LYS A 64 3.88 -10.31 1.14
C LYS A 64 4.47 -10.19 -0.28
N GLY A 65 5.51 -9.39 -0.47
CA GLY A 65 6.14 -9.16 -1.78
C GLY A 65 5.28 -8.38 -2.78
N LEU A 66 4.18 -7.75 -2.34
CA LEU A 66 3.31 -6.95 -3.21
C LEU A 66 3.98 -5.65 -3.66
N ILE A 67 4.85 -5.10 -2.79
CA ILE A 67 5.71 -3.95 -3.06
C ILE A 67 7.12 -4.23 -2.54
N HIS A 68 8.13 -3.63 -3.17
CA HIS A 68 9.51 -3.73 -2.69
C HIS A 68 9.69 -3.01 -1.34
N LYS A 69 10.58 -3.53 -0.48
CA LYS A 69 10.88 -2.95 0.83
C LYS A 69 11.29 -1.47 0.74
N ASN A 70 12.14 -1.11 -0.23
CA ASN A 70 12.53 0.28 -0.47
C ASN A 70 11.35 1.20 -0.85
N LYS A 71 10.35 0.67 -1.55
CA LYS A 71 9.14 1.43 -1.87
C LYS A 71 8.30 1.67 -0.62
N ALA A 72 8.17 0.67 0.25
CA ALA A 72 7.50 0.82 1.54
C ALA A 72 8.23 1.85 2.43
N ALA A 73 9.56 1.74 2.55
CA ALA A 73 10.39 2.69 3.29
C ALA A 73 10.23 4.13 2.77
N ARG A 74 10.28 4.32 1.43
CA ARG A 74 10.08 5.64 0.81
C ARG A 74 8.69 6.22 1.09
N ILE A 75 7.65 5.40 1.05
CA ILE A 75 6.28 5.84 1.37
C ILE A 75 6.21 6.27 2.84
N LYS A 76 6.70 5.44 3.77
CA LYS A 76 6.71 5.76 5.21
C LYS A 76 7.48 7.05 5.49
N GLY A 77 8.68 7.21 4.93
CA GLY A 77 9.49 8.41 5.11
C GLY A 77 8.80 9.68 4.63
N ARG A 78 8.14 9.64 3.45
CA ARG A 78 7.38 10.79 2.93
C ARG A 78 6.17 11.15 3.79
N LEU A 79 5.45 10.16 4.31
CA LEU A 79 4.30 10.41 5.19
C LEU A 79 4.73 11.03 6.52
N VAL A 80 5.82 10.53 7.11
CA VAL A 80 6.39 11.08 8.36
C VAL A 80 6.87 12.52 8.16
N ALA A 81 7.55 12.80 7.04
CA ALA A 81 7.99 14.17 6.73
C ALA A 81 6.82 15.15 6.66
N ARG A 82 5.70 14.75 6.04
CA ARG A 82 4.47 15.57 5.99
C ARG A 82 3.85 15.78 7.37
N LEU A 83 3.77 14.74 8.20
CA LEU A 83 3.26 14.84 9.57
C LEU A 83 4.12 15.76 10.46
N LYS A 84 5.45 15.69 10.29
CA LYS A 84 6.39 16.57 11.00
C LYS A 84 6.24 18.03 10.55
N ALA A 85 6.04 18.26 9.25
CA ALA A 85 5.83 19.61 8.72
C ALA A 85 4.53 20.26 9.24
N MET A 86 3.52 19.48 9.65
CA MET A 86 2.34 20.03 10.34
C MET A 86 2.60 20.43 11.80
N ALA A 87 3.66 19.89 12.41
CA ALA A 87 4.00 20.14 13.81
C ALA A 87 4.97 21.31 14.00
N ALA A 88 5.58 21.77 12.91
CA ALA A 88 6.61 22.80 12.87
C ALA A 88 6.01 24.17 12.59
#